data_AF-A0A7C7GLA4-F1
#
_entry.id   AF-A0A7C7GLA4-F1
#
_cell.length_a   1.000
_cell.length_b   1.000
_cell.length_c   1.000
_cell.angle_alpha   90.00
_cell.angle_beta   90.00
_cell.angle_gamma   90.00
#
_symmetry.space_group_name_H-M   'P 1'
#
loop_
_entity.id
_entity.type
_entity.pdbx_description
1 polymer ?
#
loop_
_entity_poly.entity_id
_entity_poly.type
_entity_poly.pdbx_seq_one_letter_code
_entity_poly.pdbx_strand_id
1 'polypeptide(L)'
;MRYVDHKVVIQATPYYEFVYQLNNLFDPQVALGGHQPMYYDSFAAIYNEYLVTSAKVIITVTQDNQQDSPTTVFWGVRDTTTVAPNPTISNCMEQGNRTIMQLGFASAGTACKSITQYTDIGKVHGIKSKLSPKNIPFAAGIGSGPAEGTYGILQLFSTDELSRVNCLVTVTIDYNCCFFNRKQMAEN
;
A
#
# COMPACT_ATOMS: atom_id res chain seq x y z
N MET A 1 -6.57 -12.18 4.13
CA MET A 1 -7.43 -11.68 3.01
C MET A 1 -6.54 -11.06 1.94
N ARG A 2 -6.99 -11.00 0.68
CA ARG A 2 -6.19 -10.42 -0.42
C ARG A 2 -6.90 -9.21 -1.04
N TYR A 3 -6.16 -8.13 -1.20
CA TYR A 3 -6.50 -6.97 -2.02
C TYR A 3 -5.56 -6.89 -3.22
N VAL A 4 -6.06 -6.49 -4.38
CA VAL A 4 -5.26 -6.29 -5.59
C VAL A 4 -5.73 -5.00 -6.25
N ASP A 5 -4.82 -4.06 -6.43
CA ASP A 5 -5.04 -2.85 -7.21
C ASP A 5 -4.23 -2.92 -8.50
N HIS A 6 -4.85 -2.58 -9.62
CA HIS A 6 -4.22 -2.54 -10.93
C HIS A 6 -4.49 -1.19 -11.57
N LYS A 7 -3.44 -0.42 -11.82
CA LYS A 7 -3.52 0.96 -12.29
C LYS A 7 -2.65 1.16 -13.52
N VAL A 8 -3.21 1.87 -14.49
CA VAL A 8 -2.44 2.51 -15.56
C VAL A 8 -2.09 3.90 -15.06
N VAL A 9 -0.80 4.19 -14.89
CA VAL A 9 -0.30 5.51 -14.53
C VAL A 9 0.07 6.24 -15.82
N ILE A 10 -0.58 7.36 -16.09
CA ILE A 10 -0.21 8.28 -17.17
C ILE A 10 -0.14 9.66 -16.55
N GLN A 11 1.06 10.06 -16.16
CA GLN A 11 1.27 11.30 -15.42
C GLN A 11 2.20 12.22 -16.19
N ALA A 12 1.73 13.43 -16.50
CA ALA A 12 2.51 14.44 -17.23
C ALA A 12 3.68 15.03 -16.43
N THR A 13 3.67 14.84 -15.10
CA THR A 13 4.76 15.23 -14.19
C THR A 13 5.75 14.09 -13.99
N PRO A 14 7.00 14.39 -13.61
CA PRO A 14 8.04 13.38 -13.37
C PRO A 14 7.85 12.57 -12.09
N TYR A 15 6.72 12.75 -11.42
CA TYR A 15 6.42 12.14 -10.13
C TYR A 15 4.96 11.72 -10.06
N TYR A 16 4.73 10.54 -9.49
CA TYR A 16 3.42 10.07 -9.07
C TYR A 16 3.54 9.19 -7.82
N GLU A 17 2.51 9.19 -6.97
CA GLU A 17 2.49 8.41 -5.74
C GLU A 17 1.17 7.66 -5.50
N PHE A 18 1.31 6.52 -4.82
CA PHE A 18 0.19 5.79 -4.24
C PHE A 18 0.46 5.57 -2.76
N VAL A 19 -0.57 5.78 -1.94
CA VAL A 19 -0.53 5.54 -0.50
C VAL A 19 -1.51 4.43 -0.16
N TYR A 20 -1.02 3.37 0.47
CA TYR A 20 -1.83 2.25 0.94
C TYR A 20 -1.76 2.14 2.46
N GLN A 21 -2.90 2.06 3.13
CA GLN A 21 -2.95 1.78 4.57
C GLN A 21 -2.95 0.26 4.78
N LEU A 22 -1.79 -0.26 5.18
CA LEU A 22 -1.49 -1.69 5.28
C LEU A 22 -2.23 -2.41 6.41
N ASN A 23 -2.89 -1.67 7.31
CA ASN A 23 -3.74 -2.21 8.34
C ASN A 23 -5.23 -1.91 8.13
N ASN A 24 -5.63 -1.37 6.97
CA ASN A 24 -7.01 -1.05 6.66
C ASN A 24 -7.60 -2.05 5.63
N LEU A 25 -8.65 -2.76 6.02
CA LEU A 25 -9.39 -3.66 5.12
C LEU A 25 -10.59 -2.96 4.46
N PHE A 26 -11.11 -1.90 5.06
CA PHE A 26 -12.26 -1.16 4.54
C PHE A 26 -11.87 -0.25 3.36
N ASP A 27 -10.75 0.45 3.51
CA ASP A 27 -10.19 1.31 2.47
C ASP A 27 -8.65 1.19 2.40
N PRO A 28 -8.14 0.15 1.74
CA PRO A 28 -6.70 -0.07 1.63
C PRO A 28 -5.92 1.04 0.92
N GLN A 29 -6.53 1.77 -0.02
CA GLN A 29 -5.87 2.82 -0.81
C GLN A 29 -6.37 4.18 -0.32
N VAL A 30 -5.49 5.01 0.27
CA VAL A 30 -5.86 6.24 1.01
C VAL A 30 -6.28 7.42 0.09
N ALA A 31 -6.80 7.13 -1.10
CA ALA A 31 -7.37 8.10 -2.02
C ALA A 31 -8.90 7.99 -2.05
N LEU A 32 -9.59 8.97 -2.63
CA LEU A 32 -11.07 9.09 -2.68
C LEU A 32 -11.76 7.99 -3.53
N GLY A 33 -11.53 6.72 -3.21
CA GLY A 33 -12.16 5.57 -3.87
C GLY A 33 -11.20 4.40 -4.05
N GLY A 34 -11.58 3.27 -3.45
CA GLY A 34 -10.97 1.96 -3.63
C GLY A 34 -12.03 0.86 -3.49
N HIS A 35 -11.67 -0.38 -3.80
CA HIS A 35 -12.53 -1.53 -3.48
C HIS A 35 -12.00 -2.26 -2.25
N GLN A 36 -12.87 -3.01 -1.61
CA GLN A 36 -12.49 -3.82 -0.45
C GLN A 36 -11.90 -5.17 -0.90
N PRO A 37 -11.07 -5.82 -0.06
CA PRO A 37 -10.66 -7.20 -0.26
C PRO A 37 -11.88 -8.12 -0.40
N MET A 38 -11.75 -9.14 -1.25
CA MET A 38 -12.79 -10.15 -1.40
C MET A 38 -13.15 -10.78 -0.05
N TYR A 39 -14.45 -11.04 0.15
CA TYR A 39 -15.06 -11.58 1.38
C TYR A 39 -15.15 -10.61 2.56
N TYR A 40 -14.70 -9.35 2.45
CA TYR A 40 -14.86 -8.37 3.52
C TYR A 40 -16.33 -8.25 3.92
N ASP A 41 -17.24 -8.04 2.97
CA ASP A 41 -18.67 -7.93 3.22
C ASP A 41 -19.28 -9.16 3.91
N SER A 42 -18.82 -10.36 3.55
CA SER A 42 -19.30 -11.61 4.14
C SER A 42 -18.91 -11.73 5.61
N PHE A 43 -17.68 -11.35 5.98
CA PHE A 43 -17.25 -11.33 7.38
C PHE A 43 -17.83 -10.13 8.14
N ALA A 44 -17.97 -8.99 7.48
CA ALA A 44 -18.61 -7.77 7.98
C ALA A 44 -20.09 -8.00 8.37
N ALA A 45 -20.78 -8.94 7.72
CA ALA A 45 -22.13 -9.34 8.10
C ALA A 45 -22.19 -10.08 9.44
N ILE A 46 -21.09 -10.70 9.89
CA ILE A 46 -21.06 -11.59 11.08
C ILE A 46 -20.37 -10.92 12.27
N TYR A 47 -19.40 -10.04 12.04
CA TYR A 47 -18.56 -9.42 13.06
C TYR A 47 -18.71 -7.91 13.09
N ASN A 48 -18.38 -7.27 14.21
CA ASN A 48 -18.41 -5.82 14.36
C ASN A 48 -17.06 -5.16 14.17
N GLU A 49 -15.96 -5.89 14.35
CA GLU A 49 -14.61 -5.33 14.34
C GLU A 49 -13.60 -6.26 13.66
N TYR A 50 -12.50 -5.66 13.18
CA TYR A 50 -11.36 -6.38 12.61
C TYR A 50 -10.03 -5.80 13.09
N LEU A 51 -8.98 -6.63 13.01
CA LEU A 51 -7.60 -6.25 13.27
C LEU A 51 -6.70 -6.88 12.21
N VAL A 52 -5.79 -6.08 11.65
CA VAL A 52 -4.70 -6.56 10.80
C VAL A 52 -3.41 -6.60 11.61
N THR A 53 -2.76 -7.76 11.62
CA THR A 53 -1.50 -7.96 12.38
C THR A 53 -0.27 -7.85 11.50
N SER A 54 -0.39 -8.26 10.23
CA SER A 54 0.67 -8.10 9.24
C SER A 54 0.11 -8.06 7.82
N ALA A 55 0.89 -7.49 6.92
CA ALA A 55 0.60 -7.40 5.50
C ALA A 55 1.83 -7.81 4.69
N LYS A 56 1.65 -8.64 3.67
CA LYS A 56 2.63 -8.90 2.62
C LYS A 56 2.22 -8.11 1.39
N VAL A 57 3.07 -7.20 0.94
CA VAL A 57 2.85 -6.40 -0.26
C VAL A 57 3.74 -6.91 -1.38
N ILE A 58 3.15 -7.10 -2.56
CA ILE A 58 3.86 -7.40 -3.81
C ILE A 58 3.49 -6.30 -4.79
N ILE A 59 4.49 -5.56 -5.26
CA ILE A 59 4.34 -4.48 -6.22
C ILE A 59 5.03 -4.90 -7.49
N THR A 60 4.30 -4.98 -8.59
CA THR A 60 4.87 -5.19 -9.92
C THR A 60 4.66 -3.92 -10.72
N VAL A 61 5.73 -3.39 -11.28
CA VAL A 61 5.69 -2.24 -12.18
C VAL A 61 6.21 -2.68 -13.53
N THR A 62 5.50 -2.28 -14.58
CA THR A 62 5.87 -2.52 -15.97
C THR A 62 5.90 -1.18 -16.69
N GLN A 63 7.00 -0.88 -17.37
CA GLN A 63 7.16 0.32 -18.18
C GLN A 63 6.20 0.28 -19.36
N ASP A 64 5.52 1.39 -19.64
CA ASP A 64 4.71 1.53 -20.85
C ASP A 64 5.60 1.85 -22.06
N ASN A 65 5.14 1.48 -23.27
CA ASN A 65 5.88 1.71 -24.52
C ASN A 65 6.04 3.19 -24.88
N GLN A 66 5.20 4.09 -24.35
CA GLN A 66 5.21 5.53 -24.65
C GLN A 66 6.05 6.34 -23.65
N GLN A 67 7.02 5.70 -23.00
CA GLN A 67 7.74 6.29 -21.89
C GLN A 67 9.12 6.82 -22.31
N ASP A 68 9.32 8.12 -22.10
CA ASP A 68 10.48 8.88 -22.61
C ASP A 68 11.77 8.67 -21.78
N SER A 69 11.63 8.23 -20.52
CA SER A 69 12.74 7.97 -19.60
C SER A 69 12.52 6.67 -18.80
N PRO A 70 13.57 5.96 -18.38
CA PRO A 70 13.48 4.92 -17.35
C PRO A 70 12.70 5.42 -16.11
N THR A 71 12.10 4.48 -15.37
CA THR A 71 11.31 4.80 -14.17
C THR A 71 12.03 4.28 -12.93
N THR A 72 12.27 5.17 -11.97
CA THR A 72 12.78 4.81 -10.64
C THR A 72 11.61 4.66 -9.68
N VAL A 73 11.57 3.55 -8.95
CA VAL A 73 10.47 3.19 -8.06
C VAL A 73 10.99 3.07 -6.64
N PHE A 74 10.31 3.73 -5.71
CA PHE A 74 10.56 3.63 -4.28
C PHE A 74 9.34 3.04 -3.58
N TRP A 75 9.61 2.11 -2.67
CA TRP A 75 8.63 1.62 -1.71
C TRP A 75 9.14 1.87 -0.29
N GLY A 76 8.29 2.40 0.58
CA GLY A 76 8.62 2.56 2.00
C GLY A 76 7.41 2.39 2.90
N VAL A 77 7.65 1.89 4.12
CA VAL A 77 6.62 1.73 5.14
C VAL A 77 6.81 2.77 6.25
N ARG A 78 5.71 3.41 6.68
CA ARG A 78 5.67 4.53 7.63
C ARG A 78 4.44 4.44 8.53
N ASP A 79 4.43 5.24 9.59
CA ASP A 79 3.31 5.51 10.50
C ASP A 79 2.46 6.72 10.07
N THR A 80 2.93 7.51 9.10
CA THR A 80 2.23 8.68 8.54
C THR A 80 2.12 8.61 7.02
N THR A 81 1.12 9.31 6.47
CA THR A 81 0.98 9.58 5.02
C THR A 81 1.84 10.75 4.55
N THR A 82 2.52 11.45 5.46
CA THR A 82 3.26 12.66 5.12
C THR A 82 4.45 12.35 4.19
N VAL A 83 4.43 12.95 3.00
CA VAL A 83 5.54 13.00 2.05
C VAL A 83 6.03 14.44 1.96
N ALA A 84 7.34 14.63 1.76
CA ALA A 84 7.89 15.97 1.55
C ALA A 84 7.25 16.62 0.31
N PRO A 85 6.90 17.91 0.35
CA PRO A 85 6.40 18.60 -0.83
C PRO A 85 7.49 18.63 -1.91
N ASN A 86 7.14 18.25 -3.14
CA ASN A 86 8.08 18.12 -4.27
C ASN A 86 9.28 17.21 -3.94
N PRO A 87 9.06 15.92 -3.68
CA PRO A 87 10.15 15.01 -3.41
C PRO A 87 11.05 14.88 -4.64
N THR A 88 12.35 14.73 -4.42
CA THR A 88 13.34 14.39 -5.47
C THR A 88 13.84 12.97 -5.24
N ILE A 89 14.43 12.38 -6.27
CA ILE A 89 15.08 11.06 -6.20
C ILE A 89 16.15 11.07 -5.09
N SER A 90 17.00 12.10 -5.02
CA SER A 90 18.02 12.22 -3.97
C SER A 90 17.42 12.25 -2.58
N ASN A 91 16.41 13.09 -2.34
CA ASN A 91 15.75 13.18 -1.03
C ASN A 91 15.09 11.85 -0.65
N CYS A 92 14.55 11.09 -1.61
CA CYS A 92 13.98 9.77 -1.36
C CYS A 92 15.04 8.70 -1.10
N MET A 93 16.20 8.77 -1.75
CA MET A 93 17.34 7.86 -1.52
C MET A 93 17.98 8.05 -0.14
N GLU A 94 17.96 9.28 0.39
CA GLU A 94 18.48 9.58 1.74
C GLU A 94 17.55 9.11 2.87
N GLN A 95 16.27 8.87 2.57
CA GLN A 95 15.31 8.41 3.57
C GLN A 95 15.56 6.94 3.93
N GLY A 96 15.65 6.64 5.23
CA GLY A 96 15.71 5.27 5.72
C GLY A 96 14.44 4.46 5.43
N ASN A 97 14.55 3.13 5.51
CA ASN A 97 13.46 2.17 5.31
C ASN A 97 12.80 2.23 3.91
N ARG A 98 13.63 2.36 2.86
CA ARG A 98 13.20 2.35 1.46
C ARG A 98 13.76 1.14 0.71
N THR A 99 12.92 0.52 -0.11
CA THR A 99 13.31 -0.41 -1.16
C THR A 99 13.24 0.32 -2.49
N ILE A 100 14.30 0.22 -3.28
CA ILE A 100 14.44 0.95 -4.55
C ILE A 100 14.59 -0.06 -5.68
N MET A 101 13.90 0.19 -6.79
CA MET A 101 14.19 -0.50 -8.05
C MET A 101 14.13 0.48 -9.22
N GLN A 102 14.93 0.25 -10.25
CA GLN A 102 14.89 1.02 -11.48
C GLN A 102 14.48 0.10 -12.64
N LEU A 103 13.47 0.53 -13.39
CA LEU A 103 13.02 -0.11 -14.61
C LEU A 103 13.80 0.45 -15.79
N GLY A 104 14.08 -0.38 -16.79
CA GLY A 104 14.61 0.08 -18.08
C GLY A 104 13.51 0.64 -18.99
N PHE A 105 13.89 1.02 -20.20
CA PHE A 105 12.95 1.30 -21.29
C PHE A 105 12.07 0.08 -21.59
N ALA A 106 10.89 0.30 -22.18
CA ALA A 106 9.94 -0.79 -22.46
C ALA A 106 10.50 -1.88 -23.41
N SER A 107 11.39 -1.50 -24.33
CA SER A 107 12.09 -2.43 -25.21
C SER A 107 13.27 -3.16 -24.55
N ALA A 108 13.64 -2.78 -23.33
CA ALA A 108 14.71 -3.44 -22.58
C ALA A 108 14.18 -4.66 -21.82
N GLY A 109 15.02 -5.67 -21.61
CA GLY A 109 14.70 -6.85 -20.78
C GLY A 109 14.46 -6.54 -19.29
N THR A 110 14.53 -5.26 -18.88
CA THR A 110 14.34 -4.77 -17.51
C THR A 110 13.12 -3.85 -17.37
N ALA A 111 12.21 -3.87 -18.35
CA ALA A 111 10.97 -3.10 -18.39
C ALA A 111 9.93 -3.53 -17.35
N CYS A 112 10.09 -4.68 -16.69
CA CYS A 112 9.17 -5.16 -15.67
C CYS A 112 9.96 -5.66 -14.46
N LYS A 113 9.61 -5.18 -13.26
CA LYS A 113 10.24 -5.57 -12.00
C LYS A 113 9.23 -5.60 -10.87
N SER A 114 9.55 -6.36 -9.82
CA SER A 114 8.70 -6.48 -8.64
C SER A 114 9.45 -6.25 -7.33
N ILE A 115 8.77 -5.65 -6.36
CA ILE A 115 9.16 -5.54 -4.96
C ILE A 115 8.25 -6.47 -4.15
N THR A 116 8.80 -7.19 -3.19
CA THR A 116 8.02 -7.92 -2.17
C THR A 116 8.47 -7.47 -0.80
N GLN A 117 7.53 -7.03 0.04
CA GLN A 117 7.79 -6.60 1.42
C GLN A 117 6.81 -7.29 2.37
N TYR A 118 7.33 -7.85 3.46
CA TYR A 118 6.52 -8.27 4.59
C TYR A 118 6.58 -7.21 5.69
N THR A 119 5.41 -6.86 6.22
CA THR A 119 5.27 -5.81 7.24
C THR A 119 4.51 -6.37 8.43
N ASP A 120 5.15 -6.37 9.59
CA ASP A 120 4.51 -6.58 10.89
C ASP A 120 4.05 -5.22 11.42
N ILE A 121 2.73 -5.04 11.56
CA ILE A 121 2.13 -3.75 11.92
C ILE A 121 2.62 -3.31 13.31
N GLY A 122 2.69 -4.22 14.28
CA GLY A 122 3.14 -3.90 15.64
C GLY A 122 4.59 -3.43 15.67
N LYS A 123 5.47 -4.05 14.89
CA LYS A 123 6.90 -3.68 14.85
C LYS A 123 7.17 -2.31 14.25
N VAL A 124 6.38 -1.87 13.26
CA VAL A 124 6.49 -0.50 12.71
C VAL A 124 6.27 0.54 13.81
N HIS A 125 5.36 0.23 14.74
CA HIS A 125 4.99 1.08 15.87
C HIS A 125 5.79 0.79 17.15
N GLY A 126 6.90 0.06 17.05
CA GLY A 126 7.77 -0.26 18.20
C GLY A 126 7.18 -1.25 19.21
N ILE A 127 6.06 -1.92 18.89
CA ILE A 127 5.41 -2.89 19.76
C ILE A 127 6.10 -4.25 19.61
N LYS A 128 6.66 -4.75 20.72
CA LYS A 128 7.41 -6.02 20.75
C LYS A 128 6.50 -7.26 20.76
N SER A 129 5.31 -7.15 21.33
CA SER A 129 4.32 -8.23 21.37
C SER A 129 3.49 -8.25 20.10
N LYS A 130 2.94 -9.41 19.75
CA LYS A 130 1.94 -9.49 18.68
C LYS A 130 0.74 -8.62 19.01
N LEU A 131 0.24 -7.89 18.01
CA LEU A 131 -1.02 -7.17 18.14
C LEU A 131 -2.16 -8.16 18.43
N SER A 132 -3.08 -7.71 19.26
CA SER A 132 -4.27 -8.43 19.68
C SER A 132 -5.49 -7.52 19.59
N PRO A 133 -6.72 -8.06 19.59
CA PRO A 133 -7.95 -7.25 19.62
C PRO A 133 -8.03 -6.20 20.74
N LYS A 134 -7.22 -6.33 21.80
CA LYS A 134 -7.13 -5.34 22.88
C LYS A 134 -6.33 -4.09 22.52
N ASN A 135 -5.58 -4.13 21.40
CA ASN A 135 -4.80 -2.99 20.91
C ASN A 135 -5.70 -2.07 20.08
N ILE A 136 -6.63 -1.39 20.78
CA ILE A 136 -7.74 -0.63 20.20
C ILE A 136 -7.31 0.32 19.07
N PRO A 137 -6.20 1.10 19.15
CA PRO A 137 -5.83 2.01 18.07
C PRO A 137 -5.59 1.34 16.71
N PHE A 138 -5.22 0.06 16.71
CA PHE A 138 -4.91 -0.72 15.50
C PHE A 138 -6.08 -1.59 15.01
N ALA A 139 -7.12 -1.73 15.83
CA ALA A 139 -8.37 -2.35 15.43
C ALA A 139 -9.32 -1.31 14.82
N ALA A 140 -10.31 -1.78 14.08
CA ALA A 140 -11.32 -0.91 13.47
C ALA A 140 -12.70 -1.56 13.49
N GLY A 141 -13.72 -0.71 13.59
CA GLY A 141 -15.10 -1.12 13.36
C GLY A 141 -15.33 -1.42 11.88
N ILE A 142 -16.23 -2.36 11.59
CA ILE A 142 -16.70 -2.61 10.23
C ILE A 142 -17.24 -1.32 9.62
N GLY A 143 -16.83 -1.00 8.39
CA GLY A 143 -17.18 0.25 7.72
C GLY A 143 -16.28 1.44 8.06
N SER A 144 -15.19 1.22 8.79
CA SER A 144 -14.20 2.25 9.14
C SER A 144 -12.77 1.70 9.05
N GLY A 145 -11.78 2.60 9.02
CA GLY A 145 -10.36 2.27 9.12
C GLY A 145 -9.83 2.38 10.56
N PRO A 146 -8.66 1.76 10.87
CA PRO A 146 -8.03 1.93 12.18
C PRO A 146 -7.59 3.37 12.42
N ALA A 147 -7.63 3.81 13.68
CA ALA A 147 -7.20 5.15 14.07
C ALA A 147 -5.68 5.34 13.90
N GLU A 148 -4.90 4.33 14.28
CA GLU A 148 -3.46 4.30 14.09
C GLU A 148 -3.13 3.60 12.77
N GLY A 149 -2.48 4.32 11.85
CA GLY A 149 -2.20 3.84 10.51
C GLY A 149 -0.80 3.27 10.35
N THR A 150 -0.66 2.25 9.51
CA THR A 150 0.62 1.89 8.91
C THR A 150 0.50 2.03 7.41
N TYR A 151 1.29 2.90 6.82
CA TYR A 151 1.19 3.31 5.43
C TYR A 151 2.37 2.80 4.62
N GLY A 152 2.07 2.17 3.49
CA GLY A 152 3.01 1.87 2.44
C GLY A 152 2.91 2.91 1.34
N ILE A 153 4.01 3.60 1.06
CA ILE A 153 4.08 4.67 0.07
C ILE A 153 4.89 4.17 -1.13
N LEU A 154 4.21 4.03 -2.26
CA LEU A 154 4.80 3.73 -3.56
C LEU A 154 5.00 5.05 -4.30
N GLN A 155 6.24 5.35 -4.67
CA GLN A 155 6.60 6.55 -5.39
C GLN A 155 7.27 6.17 -6.71
N LEU A 156 6.84 6.83 -7.78
CA LEU A 156 7.29 6.59 -9.14
C LEU A 156 7.90 7.89 -9.65
N PHE A 157 9.13 7.82 -10.14
CA PHE A 157 9.85 8.94 -10.71
C PHE A 157 10.30 8.62 -12.13
N SER A 158 10.24 9.58 -13.03
CA SER A 158 11.11 9.51 -14.21
C SER A 158 12.56 9.64 -13.72
N THR A 159 13.46 8.77 -14.18
CA THR A 159 14.86 8.77 -13.70
C THR A 159 15.58 10.09 -14.00
N ASP A 160 15.14 10.84 -15.01
CA ASP A 160 15.66 12.17 -15.35
C ASP A 160 15.03 13.32 -14.56
N GLU A 161 14.02 13.05 -13.72
CA GLU A 161 13.23 14.04 -12.97
C GLU A 161 12.60 15.17 -13.81
N LEU A 162 12.45 14.95 -15.11
CA LEU A 162 11.91 15.92 -16.07
C LEU A 162 10.78 15.33 -16.93
N SER A 163 10.96 14.09 -17.39
CA SER A 163 10.02 13.41 -18.27
C SER A 163 8.75 12.96 -17.55
N ARG A 164 7.75 12.52 -18.32
CA ARG A 164 6.50 11.95 -17.79
C ARG A 164 6.74 10.64 -17.04
N VAL A 165 5.80 10.23 -16.19
CA VAL A 165 5.73 8.87 -15.64
C VAL A 165 4.60 8.10 -16.32
N ASN A 166 4.95 7.04 -17.05
CA ASN A 166 4.00 6.16 -17.71
C ASN A 166 4.34 4.69 -17.48
N CYS A 167 3.51 4.01 -16.69
CA CYS A 167 3.72 2.62 -16.33
C CYS A 167 2.41 1.93 -15.90
N LEU A 168 2.43 0.60 -15.98
CA LEU A 168 1.41 -0.26 -15.41
C LEU A 168 1.85 -0.71 -14.03
N VAL A 169 1.00 -0.51 -13.02
CA VAL A 169 1.30 -0.85 -11.62
C VAL A 169 0.27 -1.85 -11.13
N THR A 170 0.75 -2.96 -10.56
CA THR A 170 -0.09 -3.91 -9.85
C THR A 170 0.41 -4.04 -8.41
N VAL A 171 -0.45 -3.70 -7.45
CA VAL A 171 -0.19 -3.84 -6.01
C VAL A 171 -1.07 -4.94 -5.46
N THR A 172 -0.47 -6.01 -4.95
CA THR A 172 -1.18 -7.08 -4.24
C THR A 172 -0.83 -7.00 -2.76
N ILE A 173 -1.85 -6.96 -1.90
CA ILE A 173 -1.69 -6.96 -0.44
C ILE A 173 -2.38 -8.19 0.15
N ASP A 174 -1.58 -9.05 0.77
CA ASP A 174 -2.03 -10.22 1.52
C ASP A 174 -2.01 -9.91 3.02
N TYR A 175 -3.19 -9.79 3.61
CA TYR A 175 -3.39 -9.48 5.02
C TYR A 175 -3.48 -10.73 5.89
N ASN A 176 -2.79 -10.71 7.02
CA ASN A 176 -3.08 -11.55 8.16
C ASN A 176 -3.96 -10.79 9.15
N CYS A 177 -5.24 -11.15 9.21
CA CYS A 177 -6.26 -10.41 9.93
C CYS A 177 -7.18 -11.33 10.74
N CYS A 178 -7.78 -10.80 11.80
CA CYS A 178 -8.85 -11.45 12.54
C CYS A 178 -10.08 -10.54 12.59
N PHE A 179 -11.25 -11.15 12.45
CA PHE A 179 -12.53 -10.51 12.75
C PHE A 179 -13.01 -10.97 14.12
N PHE A 180 -13.58 -10.07 14.90
CA PHE A 180 -13.99 -10.34 16.28
C PHE A 180 -15.21 -9.49 16.66
N ASN A 181 -15.70 -9.69 17.88
CA ASN A 181 -16.97 -9.10 18.35
C ASN A 181 -18.15 -9.48 17.43
N ARG A 182 -18.53 -10.76 17.46
CA ARG A 182 -19.63 -11.31 16.67
C ARG A 182 -20.92 -10.51 16.95
N LYS A 183 -21.64 -10.17 15.88
CA LYS A 183 -22.95 -9.52 15.96
C LYS A 183 -23.92 -10.43 16.71
N GLN A 184 -24.64 -9.85 17.68
CA GLN A 184 -25.79 -10.52 18.28
C GLN A 184 -26.88 -10.62 17.20
N MET A 185 -27.39 -11.83 16.98
CA MET A 185 -28.57 -11.98 16.12
C MET A 185 -29.77 -11.57 16.94
N ALA A 186 -30.65 -10.74 16.37
CA ALA A 186 -31.92 -10.44 17.00
C ALA A 186 -32.68 -11.76 17.17
N GLU A 187 -33.03 -12.08 18.41
CA GLU A 187 -34.00 -13.13 18.72
C GLU A 187 -35.38 -12.58 18.31
N ASN A 188 -36.01 -13.21 17.32
CA ASN A 188 -37.39 -12.90 16.92
C ASN A 188 -38.39 -13.35 17.98
#